data_AF-A0A7U9X4E5-F1
#
_entry.id   AF-A0A7U9X4E5-F1
#
_cell.length_a   1.000
_cell.length_b   1.000
_cell.length_c   1.000
_cell.angle_alpha   90.00
_cell.angle_beta   90.00
_cell.angle_gamma   90.00
#
_symmetry.space_group_name_H-M   'P 1'
#
loop_
_entity.id
_entity.type
_entity.pdbx_description
1 polymer ?
#
loop_
_entity_poly.entity_id
_entity_poly.type
_entity_poly.pdbx_seq_one_letter_code
_entity_poly.pdbx_strand_id
1 'polypeptide(L)'
;MRRRRRENQILKGLIRAAVAVAICIAGLILFFVFVWWQAQQAEPTTDEEVAALMQRQQAEQLVIETPEPATEGSITIYTPDGAVYGYFGNIDIISDGGDGSQINIVLTGWLVGETHKKEESEAGNE
;
A
#
# COMPACT_ATOMS: atom_id res chain seq x y z
N MET A 1 73.57 -31.93 18.33
CA MET A 1 73.40 -30.48 18.01
C MET A 1 72.20 -30.11 17.11
N ARG A 2 71.47 -31.04 16.46
CA ARG A 2 70.36 -30.68 15.54
C ARG A 2 69.02 -30.32 16.22
N ARG A 3 68.81 -30.73 17.49
CA ARG A 3 67.56 -30.48 18.26
C ARG A 3 67.39 -29.01 18.64
N ARG A 4 68.43 -28.40 19.25
CA ARG A 4 68.45 -26.97 19.65
C ARG A 4 68.24 -25.99 18.47
N ARG A 5 68.62 -26.37 17.24
CA ARG A 5 68.47 -25.52 16.05
C ARG A 5 67.02 -25.44 15.57
N ARG A 6 66.23 -26.51 15.76
CA ARG A 6 64.79 -26.54 15.43
C ARG A 6 63.96 -25.76 16.45
N GLU A 7 64.28 -25.90 17.74
CA GLU A 7 63.66 -25.12 18.83
C GLU A 7 63.85 -23.62 18.63
N ASN A 8 65.05 -23.18 18.23
CA ASN A 8 65.31 -21.78 17.92
C ASN A 8 64.55 -21.27 16.67
N GLN A 9 64.18 -22.13 15.73
CA GLN A 9 63.36 -21.75 14.57
C GLN A 9 61.87 -21.65 14.94
N ILE A 10 61.37 -22.57 15.76
CA ILE A 10 59.99 -22.52 16.28
C ILE A 10 59.80 -21.28 17.16
N LEU A 11 60.75 -20.98 18.05
CA LEU A 11 60.70 -19.79 18.91
C LEU A 11 60.69 -18.49 18.09
N LYS A 12 61.51 -18.40 17.03
CA LYS A 12 61.50 -17.26 16.10
C LYS A 12 60.17 -17.13 15.35
N GLY A 13 59.54 -18.25 15.00
CA GLY A 13 58.20 -18.27 14.40
C GLY A 13 57.12 -17.75 15.36
N LEU A 14 57.14 -18.21 16.61
CA LEU A 14 56.20 -17.78 17.64
C LEU A 14 56.34 -16.28 17.98
N ILE A 15 57.57 -15.76 18.04
CA ILE A 15 57.80 -14.32 18.25
C ILE A 15 57.22 -13.50 17.09
N ARG A 16 57.42 -13.95 15.84
CA ARG A 16 56.85 -13.26 14.66
C ARG A 16 55.32 -13.30 14.66
N ALA A 17 54.72 -14.42 15.06
CA ALA A 17 53.27 -14.53 15.19
C ALA A 17 52.72 -13.62 16.29
N ALA A 18 53.38 -13.56 17.46
CA ALA A 18 53.00 -12.67 18.55
C ALA A 18 53.10 -11.18 18.15
N VAL A 19 54.16 -10.81 17.41
CA VAL A 19 54.31 -9.45 16.86
C VAL A 19 53.20 -9.13 15.86
N ALA A 20 52.84 -10.06 14.98
CA ALA A 20 51.73 -9.85 14.04
C ALA A 20 50.40 -9.64 14.76
N VAL A 21 50.10 -10.44 15.79
CA VAL A 21 48.89 -10.29 16.62
C VAL A 21 48.88 -8.93 17.34
N ALA A 22 50.01 -8.52 17.91
CA ALA A 22 50.12 -7.23 18.58
C ALA A 22 49.87 -6.04 17.62
N ILE A 23 50.38 -6.13 16.39
CA ILE A 23 50.13 -5.12 15.34
C ILE A 23 48.65 -5.08 14.96
N CYS A 24 47.99 -6.24 14.80
CA CYS A 24 46.56 -6.30 14.52
C CYS A 24 45.72 -5.65 15.63
N ILE A 25 46.04 -5.92 16.89
CA ILE A 25 45.35 -5.33 18.04
C ILE A 25 45.56 -3.81 18.07
N ALA A 26 46.79 -3.34 17.86
CA ALA A 26 47.07 -1.91 17.78
C ALA A 26 46.30 -1.23 16.63
N GLY A 27 46.20 -1.89 15.48
CA GLY A 27 45.40 -1.41 14.35
C GLY A 27 43.91 -1.29 14.66
N LEU A 28 43.34 -2.28 15.37
CA LEU A 28 41.93 -2.23 15.80
C LEU A 28 41.69 -1.08 16.79
N ILE A 29 42.59 -0.88 17.76
CA ILE A 29 42.47 0.23 18.71
C ILE A 29 42.50 1.58 17.98
N LEU A 30 43.44 1.76 17.04
CA LEU A 30 43.51 2.98 16.23
C LEU A 30 42.26 3.18 15.36
N PHE A 31 41.71 2.10 14.80
CA PHE A 31 40.46 2.15 14.04
C PHE A 31 39.29 2.64 14.89
N PHE A 32 39.13 2.10 16.11
CA PHE A 32 38.07 2.56 17.01
C PHE A 32 38.25 4.02 17.45
N VAL A 33 39.48 4.45 17.73
CA VAL A 33 39.78 5.86 18.05
C VAL A 33 39.44 6.78 16.86
N PHE A 34 39.74 6.34 15.63
CA PHE A 34 39.42 7.11 14.42
C PHE A 34 37.90 7.22 14.18
N VAL A 35 37.16 6.12 14.36
CA VAL A 35 35.69 6.13 14.27
C VAL A 35 35.09 7.02 15.35
N TRP A 36 35.62 6.96 16.57
CA TRP A 36 35.19 7.84 17.66
C TRP A 36 35.49 9.31 17.38
N TRP A 37 36.65 9.62 16.81
CA TRP A 37 36.99 10.98 16.38
C TRP A 37 36.03 11.48 15.29
N GLN A 38 35.73 10.65 14.28
CA GLN A 38 34.77 10.98 13.23
C GLN A 38 33.36 11.19 13.79
N ALA A 39 32.93 10.36 14.75
CA ALA A 39 31.62 10.49 15.39
C ALA A 39 31.49 11.80 16.19
N GLN A 40 32.58 12.32 16.76
CA GLN A 40 32.58 13.64 17.42
C GLN A 40 32.57 14.82 16.44
N GLN A 41 33.01 14.60 15.20
CA GLN A 41 33.01 15.62 14.13
C GLN A 41 31.75 15.59 13.28
N ALA A 42 30.93 14.53 13.39
CA ALA A 42 29.58 14.54 12.88
C ALA A 42 28.77 15.51 13.74
N GLU A 43 28.49 16.70 13.21
CA GLU A 43 27.46 17.57 13.75
C GLU A 43 26.23 16.71 14.06
N PRO A 44 25.60 16.88 15.24
CA PRO A 44 24.31 16.26 15.45
C PRO A 44 23.43 16.76 14.32
N THR A 45 23.10 15.89 13.35
CA THR A 45 22.12 16.18 12.30
C THR A 45 20.96 16.81 13.02
N THR A 46 20.80 18.12 12.83
CA THR A 46 19.98 18.98 13.66
C THR A 46 18.61 18.31 13.69
N ASP A 47 18.10 17.99 14.87
CA ASP A 47 16.77 17.38 15.00
C ASP A 47 15.70 18.22 14.27
N GLU A 48 16.01 19.50 14.02
CA GLU A 48 15.29 20.44 13.18
C GLU A 48 15.28 20.10 11.68
N GLU A 49 16.36 19.57 11.09
CA GLU A 49 16.37 19.12 9.69
C GLU A 49 15.60 17.81 9.50
N VAL A 50 15.73 16.90 10.47
CA VAL A 50 14.93 15.66 10.49
C VAL A 50 13.46 15.99 10.74
N ALA A 51 13.16 16.93 11.64
CA ALA A 51 11.80 17.43 11.89
C ALA A 51 11.24 18.15 10.66
N ALA A 52 12.02 18.97 9.97
CA ALA A 52 11.61 19.65 8.75
C ALA A 52 11.36 18.67 7.60
N LEU A 53 12.14 17.59 7.50
CA LEU A 53 11.96 16.54 6.50
C LEU A 53 10.72 15.69 6.81
N MET A 54 10.52 15.32 8.08
CA MET A 54 9.30 14.67 8.58
C MET A 54 8.07 15.54 8.31
N GLN A 55 8.15 16.84 8.62
CA GLN A 55 7.04 17.79 8.44
C GLN A 55 6.74 18.05 6.96
N ARG A 56 7.75 18.05 6.08
CA ARG A 56 7.56 18.09 4.62
C ARG A 56 6.89 16.83 4.08
N GLN A 57 7.25 15.64 4.56
CA GLN A 57 6.53 14.41 4.22
C GLN A 57 5.10 14.39 4.77
N GLN A 58 4.85 15.08 5.89
CA GLN A 58 3.54 15.16 6.52
C GLN A 58 2.63 16.25 5.91
N ALA A 59 3.18 17.17 5.12
CA ALA A 59 2.46 18.34 4.58
C ALA A 59 1.65 18.09 3.31
N GLU A 60 1.77 16.92 2.68
CA GLU A 60 0.78 16.43 1.72
C GLU A 60 -0.16 15.47 2.46
N GLN A 61 -0.96 16.04 3.37
CA GLN A 61 -2.10 15.33 3.92
C GLN A 61 -2.99 14.95 2.74
N LEU A 62 -2.94 13.68 2.33
CA LEU A 62 -3.80 13.10 1.31
C LEU A 62 -5.25 13.23 1.80
N VAL A 63 -5.89 14.35 1.46
CA VAL A 63 -7.32 14.54 1.65
C VAL A 63 -8.01 13.70 0.59
N ILE A 64 -8.30 12.45 0.94
CA ILE A 64 -9.20 11.61 0.15
C ILE A 64 -10.60 12.13 0.45
N GLU A 65 -11.16 12.92 -0.46
CA GLU A 65 -12.58 13.24 -0.44
C GLU A 65 -13.32 11.92 -0.71
N THR A 66 -13.80 11.24 0.33
CA THR A 66 -14.79 10.18 0.18
C THR A 66 -16.15 10.86 0.07
N PRO A 67 -16.74 10.96 -1.14
CA PRO A 67 -18.07 11.52 -1.29
C PRO A 67 -19.08 10.67 -0.51
N GLU A 68 -20.09 11.32 0.05
CA GLU A 68 -21.19 10.59 0.68
C GLU A 68 -21.90 9.72 -0.36
N PRO A 69 -22.23 8.46 -0.01
CA PRO A 69 -22.95 7.58 -0.93
C PRO A 69 -24.33 8.17 -1.22
N ALA A 70 -24.71 8.19 -2.51
CA ALA A 70 -26.05 8.59 -2.90
C ALA A 70 -27.09 7.62 -2.30
N THR A 71 -28.08 8.16 -1.59
CA THR A 71 -29.19 7.39 -1.01
C THR A 71 -30.45 7.41 -1.89
N GLU A 72 -30.39 8.12 -3.03
CA GLU A 72 -31.52 8.33 -3.93
C GLU A 72 -31.11 8.06 -5.38
N GLY A 73 -32.05 7.57 -6.18
CA GLY A 73 -31.86 7.26 -7.59
C GLY A 73 -33.17 6.93 -8.29
N SER A 74 -33.12 6.75 -9.61
CA SER A 74 -34.28 6.39 -10.43
C SER A 74 -33.96 5.18 -11.30
N ILE A 75 -34.95 4.32 -11.54
CA ILE A 75 -34.84 3.23 -12.51
C ILE A 75 -35.74 3.53 -13.70
N THR A 76 -35.20 3.44 -14.90
CA THR A 76 -35.95 3.52 -16.15
C THR A 76 -35.87 2.17 -16.86
N ILE A 77 -37.02 1.62 -17.22
CA ILE A 77 -37.18 0.32 -17.85
C ILE A 77 -37.68 0.54 -19.27
N TYR A 78 -36.94 0.02 -20.24
CA TYR A 78 -37.34 -0.01 -21.64
C TYR A 78 -37.76 -1.42 -21.99
N THR A 79 -38.96 -1.58 -22.52
CA THR A 79 -39.47 -2.89 -22.93
C THR A 79 -39.34 -3.08 -24.45
N PRO A 80 -39.26 -4.33 -24.95
CA PRO A 80 -39.10 -4.61 -26.38
C PRO A 80 -40.23 -4.10 -27.28
N ASP A 81 -41.43 -3.89 -26.71
CA ASP A 81 -42.59 -3.30 -27.39
C ASP A 81 -42.53 -1.75 -27.46
N GLY A 82 -41.46 -1.14 -26.94
CA GLY A 82 -41.22 0.29 -26.99
C GLY A 82 -41.83 1.08 -25.83
N ALA A 83 -42.48 0.42 -24.86
CA ALA A 83 -42.95 1.11 -23.66
C ALA A 83 -41.77 1.49 -22.74
N VAL A 84 -41.95 2.59 -22.01
CA VAL A 84 -40.96 3.12 -21.08
C VAL A 84 -41.61 3.32 -19.72
N TYR A 85 -41.01 2.72 -18.69
CA TYR A 85 -41.48 2.84 -17.31
C TYR A 85 -40.40 3.47 -16.44
N GLY A 86 -40.76 4.48 -15.68
CA GLY A 86 -40.02 4.89 -14.49
C GLY A 86 -40.46 4.08 -13.28
N TYR A 87 -39.54 3.81 -12.37
CA TYR A 87 -39.86 3.25 -11.06
C TYR A 87 -39.99 4.37 -10.03
N PHE A 88 -41.04 4.31 -9.21
CA PHE A 88 -41.26 5.22 -8.09
C PHE A 88 -41.50 4.43 -6.80
N GLY A 89 -40.55 4.53 -5.86
CA GLY A 89 -40.57 3.81 -4.58
C GLY A 89 -39.16 3.69 -3.99
N ASN A 90 -39.01 2.85 -2.98
CA ASN A 90 -37.71 2.65 -2.32
C ASN A 90 -36.85 1.66 -3.12
N ILE A 91 -35.54 1.90 -3.14
CA ILE A 91 -34.54 1.06 -3.79
C ILE A 91 -33.55 0.61 -2.72
N ASP A 92 -33.59 -0.68 -2.36
CA ASP A 92 -32.69 -1.26 -1.38
C ASP A 92 -31.62 -2.10 -2.08
N ILE A 93 -30.35 -1.69 -1.98
CA ILE A 93 -29.21 -2.47 -2.48
C ILE A 93 -28.76 -3.41 -1.36
N ILE A 94 -29.09 -4.69 -1.48
CA ILE A 94 -28.71 -5.73 -0.52
C ILE A 94 -27.28 -6.22 -0.79
N SER A 95 -26.88 -6.25 -2.07
CA SER A 95 -25.54 -6.61 -2.51
C SER A 95 -25.25 -5.91 -3.83
N ASP A 96 -24.13 -5.19 -3.90
CA ASP A 96 -23.62 -4.52 -5.11
C ASP A 96 -22.67 -5.41 -5.93
N GLY A 97 -22.35 -6.62 -5.44
CA GLY A 97 -21.48 -7.58 -6.11
C GLY A 97 -20.00 -7.22 -6.11
N GLY A 98 -19.57 -6.21 -5.35
CA GLY A 98 -18.15 -5.81 -5.26
C GLY A 98 -17.24 -6.92 -4.71
N ASP A 99 -17.81 -7.87 -3.98
CA ASP A 99 -17.16 -9.06 -3.41
C ASP A 99 -17.21 -10.29 -4.34
N GLY A 100 -17.79 -10.17 -5.54
CA GLY A 100 -18.01 -11.28 -6.47
C GLY A 100 -19.28 -12.09 -6.20
N SER A 101 -20.07 -11.72 -5.19
CA SER A 101 -21.40 -12.28 -4.95
C SER A 101 -22.41 -11.76 -5.97
N GLN A 102 -23.58 -12.40 -6.03
CA GLN A 102 -24.66 -11.93 -6.90
C GLN A 102 -25.16 -10.54 -6.46
N ILE A 103 -25.40 -9.66 -7.43
CA ILE A 103 -26.07 -8.38 -7.21
C ILE A 103 -27.51 -8.66 -6.77
N ASN A 104 -27.92 -8.06 -5.67
CA ASN A 104 -29.27 -8.20 -5.11
C ASN A 104 -29.84 -6.82 -4.78
N ILE A 105 -30.93 -6.48 -5.46
CA ILE A 105 -31.61 -5.19 -5.33
C ILE A 105 -33.10 -5.46 -5.15
N VAL A 106 -33.71 -4.84 -4.14
CA VAL A 106 -35.13 -4.97 -3.83
C VAL A 106 -35.82 -3.63 -4.12
N LEU A 107 -36.92 -3.70 -4.87
CA LEU A 107 -37.72 -2.54 -5.27
C LEU A 107 -39.11 -2.64 -4.64
N THR A 108 -39.41 -1.76 -3.68
CA THR A 108 -40.74 -1.63 -3.06
C THR A 108 -41.47 -0.35 -3.52
N GLY A 109 -42.34 -0.49 -4.53
CA GLY A 109 -42.99 0.67 -5.17
C GLY A 109 -43.82 0.33 -6.41
N TRP A 110 -43.95 1.32 -7.30
CA TRP A 110 -44.81 1.26 -8.48
C TRP A 110 -44.03 1.59 -9.76
N LEU A 111 -44.43 0.98 -10.87
CA LEU A 111 -43.98 1.39 -12.20
C LEU A 111 -44.94 2.45 -12.76
N VAL A 112 -44.37 3.51 -13.33
CA VAL A 112 -45.07 4.64 -13.92
C VAL A 112 -44.62 4.77 -15.37
N GLY A 113 -45.51 4.57 -16.32
CA GLY A 113 -45.16 4.63 -17.75
C GLY A 113 -46.39 4.48 -18.65
N GLU A 114 -46.24 4.89 -19.90
CA GLU A 114 -47.27 4.72 -20.93
C GLU A 114 -47.01 3.46 -21.74
N THR A 115 -48.02 2.61 -21.85
CA THR A 115 -48.02 1.48 -22.79
C THR A 115 -48.47 2.00 -24.15
N HIS A 116 -47.65 1.78 -25.18
CA HIS A 116 -48.15 1.87 -26.55
C HIS A 116 -49.08 0.68 -26.77
N LYS A 117 -50.40 0.88 -26.60
CA LYS A 117 -51.39 -0.07 -27.11
C LYS A 117 -51.13 -0.23 -28.61
N LYS A 118 -50.65 -1.41 -29.02
CA LYS A 118 -50.85 -1.87 -30.38
C LYS A 118 -52.37 -1.96 -30.55
N GLU A 119 -52.91 -1.09 -31.40
CA GLU A 119 -54.27 -1.27 -31.89
C GLU A 119 -54.33 -2.64 -32.57
N GLU A 120 -54.90 -3.61 -31.89
CA GLU A 120 -55.29 -4.86 -32.49
C GLU A 120 -56.46 -4.51 -33.42
N SER A 121 -56.15 -4.37 -34.71
CA SER A 121 -57.17 -4.12 -35.72
C SER A 121 -58.14 -5.30 -35.69
N GLU A 122 -59.32 -5.09 -35.13
CA GLU A 122 -60.46 -6.00 -35.28
C GLU A 122 -60.75 -6.09 -36.78
N ALA A 123 -60.25 -7.15 -37.42
CA ALA A 123 -60.72 -7.57 -38.73
C ALA A 123 -62.14 -8.10 -38.53
N GLY A 124 -63.12 -7.17 -38.62
CA GLY A 124 -64.53 -7.48 -38.67
C GLY A 124 -64.80 -8.45 -39.81
N ASN A 125 -65.35 -9.60 -39.44
CA ASN A 125 -65.78 -10.66 -40.34
C ASN A 125 -67.10 -10.21 -40.99
N GLU A 126 -67.12 -9.94 -42.30
CA GLU A 126 -68.33 -9.90 -43.15
C GLU A 126 -68.37 -11.12 -44.08
#